data_AF-K4LNB0-F1
#
_entry.id   AF-K4LNB0-F1
#
_cell.length_a   1.000
_cell.length_b   1.000
_cell.length_c   1.000
_cell.angle_alpha   90.00
_cell.angle_beta   90.00
_cell.angle_gamma   90.00
#
_symmetry.space_group_name_H-M   'P 1'
#
loop_
_entity.id
_entity.type
_entity.pdbx_description
1 polymer ?
#
loop_
_entity_poly.entity_id
_entity_poly.type
_entity_poly.pdbx_seq_one_letter_code
_entity_poly.pdbx_strand_id
1 'polypeptide(L)'
;MKQFADPFERRFLDAIEHHLDGISEKIKKDFTHKNFLKELNGLKGDKVYHDLGFDTAEYTLVRLIGRMSISVGRRLGEIYDKVPRYVAAARFGLQPNQIAEVFDGLELDIALRNSLLSDDDKIHIKKITEKMSGETYSGIGIEIRYNFNPNDSSRLRKDVDVASKLSAAGLFPVYLIFSSLSPRNDAIARLKRGGWSFKQGQEALDFLTELLGVDIGSVLSDPIIAAETREKTSKIMKSIFESEAFQSVIPGEWSKL
;
A
#
# COMPACT_ATOMS: atom_id res chain seq x y z
N MET A 1 -24.21 -10.62 14.60
CA MET A 1 -22.89 -11.19 14.25
C MET A 1 -23.09 -12.12 13.06
N LYS A 2 -22.67 -11.72 11.86
CA LYS A 2 -22.70 -12.61 10.70
C LYS A 2 -21.47 -13.51 10.76
N GLN A 3 -21.66 -14.81 10.48
CA GLN A 3 -20.56 -15.74 10.32
C GLN A 3 -19.80 -15.36 9.05
N PHE A 4 -18.59 -14.82 9.20
CA PHE A 4 -17.58 -14.89 8.16
C PHE A 4 -17.34 -16.37 7.87
N ALA A 5 -17.51 -16.80 6.63
CA ALA A 5 -17.42 -18.21 6.28
C ALA A 5 -15.96 -18.70 6.32
N ASP A 6 -15.00 -17.79 6.08
CA ASP A 6 -13.58 -18.09 6.00
C ASP A 6 -12.76 -17.29 7.04
N PRO A 7 -11.92 -17.95 7.88
CA PRO A 7 -10.92 -17.29 8.72
C PRO A 7 -10.01 -16.29 7.99
N PHE A 8 -9.78 -16.47 6.68
CA PHE A 8 -9.01 -15.53 5.86
C PHE A 8 -9.76 -14.21 5.65
N GLU A 9 -11.02 -14.26 5.21
CA GLU A 9 -11.86 -13.07 5.04
C GLU A 9 -11.92 -12.26 6.33
N ARG A 10 -12.07 -12.93 7.49
CA ARG A 10 -12.09 -12.26 8.78
C ARG A 10 -10.77 -11.53 9.06
N ARG A 11 -9.62 -12.18 8.83
CA ARG A 11 -8.30 -11.55 9.03
C ARG A 11 -8.06 -10.36 8.10
N PHE A 12 -8.52 -10.48 6.85
CA PHE A 12 -8.43 -9.39 5.89
C PHE A 12 -9.23 -8.17 6.36
N LEU A 13 -10.45 -8.41 6.83
CA LEU A 13 -11.31 -7.38 7.39
C LEU A 13 -10.74 -6.77 8.67
N ASP A 14 -10.20 -7.58 9.58
CA ASP A 14 -9.53 -7.09 10.79
C ASP A 14 -8.36 -6.15 10.43
N ALA A 15 -7.60 -6.46 9.38
CA ALA A 15 -6.53 -5.59 8.89
C ALA A 15 -7.08 -4.26 8.33
N ILE A 16 -8.14 -4.31 7.52
CA ILE A 16 -8.81 -3.10 7.01
C ILE A 16 -9.33 -2.25 8.18
N GLU A 17 -10.04 -2.86 9.13
CA GLU A 17 -10.60 -2.19 10.30
C GLU A 17 -9.51 -1.50 11.11
N HIS A 18 -8.44 -2.22 11.45
CA HIS A 18 -7.27 -1.70 12.17
C HIS A 18 -6.66 -0.47 11.47
N HIS A 19 -6.48 -0.54 10.15
CA HIS A 19 -5.89 0.56 9.39
C HIS A 19 -6.83 1.76 9.30
N LEU A 20 -8.13 1.56 9.12
CA LEU A 20 -9.14 2.63 9.15
C LEU A 20 -9.24 3.28 10.53
N ASP A 21 -9.20 2.51 11.62
CA ASP A 21 -9.22 3.05 12.98
C ASP A 21 -8.01 3.93 13.25
N GLY A 22 -6.83 3.51 12.81
CA GLY A 22 -5.65 4.37 12.95
C GLY A 22 -5.69 5.63 12.07
N ILE A 23 -6.46 5.67 10.97
CA ILE A 23 -6.72 6.93 10.23
C ILE A 23 -7.61 7.83 11.09
N SER A 24 -8.69 7.28 11.64
CA SER A 24 -9.61 8.00 12.52
C SER A 24 -8.88 8.62 13.71
N GLU A 25 -8.05 7.85 14.41
CA GLU A 25 -7.25 8.35 15.54
C GLU A 25 -6.22 9.42 15.12
N LYS A 26 -5.62 9.27 13.93
CA LYS A 26 -4.72 10.29 13.40
C LYS A 26 -5.47 11.59 13.10
N ILE A 27 -6.68 11.53 12.54
CA ILE A 27 -7.51 12.72 12.30
C ILE A 27 -7.83 13.40 13.62
N LYS A 28 -8.34 12.66 14.61
CA LYS A 28 -8.65 13.20 15.95
C LYS A 28 -7.45 13.89 16.59
N LYS A 29 -6.25 13.33 16.40
CA LYS A 29 -5.01 13.90 16.93
C LYS A 29 -4.57 15.14 16.15
N ASP A 30 -4.52 15.06 14.83
CA ASP A 30 -3.86 16.07 13.99
C ASP A 30 -4.77 17.27 13.68
N PHE A 31 -6.08 17.07 13.58
CA PHE A 31 -7.07 18.09 13.19
C PHE A 31 -7.71 18.78 14.41
N THR A 32 -6.91 19.09 15.42
CA THR A 32 -7.33 19.87 16.60
C THR A 32 -7.06 21.36 16.40
N HIS A 33 -7.78 22.23 17.12
CA HIS A 33 -7.52 23.67 17.12
C HIS A 33 -6.07 23.97 17.52
N LYS A 34 -5.56 23.27 18.53
CA LYS A 34 -4.18 23.40 19.01
C LYS A 34 -3.15 23.12 17.92
N ASN A 35 -3.31 22.03 17.17
CA ASN A 35 -2.37 21.68 16.11
C ASN A 35 -2.48 22.61 14.91
N PHE A 36 -3.69 23.07 14.58
CA PHE A 36 -3.91 24.12 13.58
C PHE A 36 -3.13 25.40 13.94
N LEU A 37 -3.32 25.93 15.15
CA LEU A 37 -2.60 27.13 15.60
C LEU A 37 -1.10 26.92 15.66
N LYS A 38 -0.64 25.74 16.07
CA LYS A 38 0.79 25.41 16.08
C LYS A 38 1.39 25.48 14.68
N GLU A 39 0.73 24.90 13.67
CA GLU A 39 1.20 24.94 12.29
C GLU A 39 1.17 26.37 11.74
N LEU A 40 0.07 27.10 11.95
CA LEU A 40 -0.08 28.48 11.50
C LEU A 40 1.00 29.40 12.08
N ASN A 41 1.24 29.31 13.39
CA ASN A 41 2.28 30.09 14.05
C ASN A 41 3.69 29.68 13.58
N GLY A 42 3.89 28.41 13.26
CA GLY A 42 5.14 27.94 12.64
C GLY A 42 5.38 28.58 11.28
N LEU A 43 4.34 28.72 10.44
CA LEU A 43 4.43 29.38 9.14
C LEU A 43 4.67 30.89 9.27
N LYS A 44 3.98 31.55 10.21
CA LYS A 44 4.18 32.98 10.51
C LYS A 44 5.58 33.28 11.02
N GLY A 45 6.17 32.35 11.77
CA GLY A 45 7.54 32.46 12.28
C GLY A 45 8.61 32.19 11.22
N ASP A 46 8.26 31.64 10.06
CA ASP A 46 9.19 31.35 8.97
C ASP A 46 9.15 32.48 7.92
N LYS A 47 10.31 33.12 7.71
CA LYS A 47 10.43 34.25 6.79
C LYS A 47 10.02 33.91 5.36
N VAL A 48 10.34 32.72 4.87
CA VAL A 48 10.05 32.34 3.48
C VAL A 48 8.55 32.13 3.29
N TYR A 49 7.90 31.43 4.22
CA TYR A 49 6.47 31.22 4.14
C TYR A 49 5.69 32.53 4.35
N HIS A 50 6.13 33.38 5.28
CA HIS A 50 5.50 34.68 5.53
C HIS A 50 5.64 35.63 4.33
N ASP A 51 6.86 35.85 3.83
CA ASP A 51 7.10 36.80 2.73
C ASP A 51 6.42 36.38 1.42
N LEU A 52 6.19 35.07 1.23
CA LEU A 52 5.48 34.53 0.08
C LEU A 52 3.96 34.43 0.29
N GLY A 53 3.43 34.84 1.45
CA GLY A 53 2.00 34.84 1.76
C GLY A 53 1.40 33.44 1.98
N PHE A 54 2.21 32.47 2.42
CA PHE A 54 1.79 31.11 2.74
C PHE A 54 1.56 30.88 4.25
N ASP A 55 1.64 31.92 5.07
CA ASP A 55 1.35 31.87 6.51
C ASP A 55 -0.14 32.07 6.83
N THR A 56 -1.00 31.55 5.95
CA THR A 56 -2.45 31.69 6.02
C THR A 56 -3.14 30.47 6.63
N ALA A 57 -4.39 30.66 7.05
CA ALA A 57 -5.23 29.61 7.59
C ALA A 57 -5.54 28.52 6.53
N GLU A 58 -5.81 28.95 5.29
CA GLU A 58 -6.12 28.09 4.16
C GLU A 58 -4.94 27.19 3.80
N TYR A 59 -3.73 27.76 3.71
CA TYR A 59 -2.54 26.96 3.42
C TYR A 59 -2.19 25.99 4.55
N THR A 60 -2.44 26.40 5.80
CA THR A 60 -2.32 25.52 6.98
C THR A 60 -3.22 24.29 6.84
N LEU A 61 -4.49 24.46 6.45
CA LEU A 61 -5.41 23.35 6.21
C LEU A 61 -4.95 22.48 5.04
N VAL A 62 -4.54 23.07 3.92
CA VAL A 62 -4.01 22.33 2.76
C VAL A 62 -2.85 21.43 3.18
N ARG A 63 -1.93 21.91 4.03
CA ARG A 63 -0.82 21.10 4.57
C ARG A 63 -1.31 19.94 5.44
N LEU A 64 -2.30 20.18 6.31
CA LEU A 64 -2.89 19.12 7.15
C LEU A 64 -3.55 18.03 6.29
N ILE A 65 -4.34 18.42 5.28
CA ILE A 65 -4.99 17.51 4.33
C ILE A 65 -3.94 16.75 3.52
N GLY A 66 -2.90 17.43 3.02
CA GLY A 66 -1.82 16.80 2.27
C GLY A 66 -1.10 15.71 3.08
N ARG A 67 -0.82 15.96 4.37
CA ARG A 67 -0.27 14.95 5.28
C ARG A 67 -1.24 13.79 5.50
N MET A 68 -2.54 14.05 5.57
CA MET A 68 -3.54 13.00 5.71
C MET A 68 -3.61 12.11 4.46
N SER A 69 -3.60 12.71 3.27
CA SER A 69 -3.57 11.97 1.99
C SER A 69 -2.38 11.00 1.92
N ILE A 70 -1.18 11.45 2.31
CA ILE A 70 0.01 10.59 2.40
C ILE A 70 -0.21 9.45 3.40
N SER A 71 -0.80 9.74 4.56
CA SER A 71 -1.08 8.72 5.58
C SER A 71 -2.07 7.66 5.11
N VAL A 72 -3.09 8.05 4.33
CA VAL A 72 -4.04 7.11 3.70
C VAL A 72 -3.28 6.20 2.73
N GLY A 73 -2.49 6.79 1.83
CA GLY A 73 -1.69 6.03 0.86
C GLY A 73 -0.75 5.02 1.51
N ARG A 74 -0.08 5.39 2.61
CA ARG A 74 0.78 4.47 3.38
C ARG A 74 0.01 3.29 3.95
N ARG A 75 -1.15 3.55 4.58
CA ARG A 75 -1.96 2.49 5.20
C ARG A 75 -2.58 1.55 4.17
N LEU A 76 -3.00 2.07 3.01
CA LEU A 76 -3.39 1.24 1.88
C LEU A 76 -2.22 0.35 1.44
N GLY A 77 -1.01 0.91 1.34
CA GLY A 77 0.20 0.13 1.07
C GLY A 77 0.43 -1.01 2.08
N GLU A 78 0.25 -0.74 3.37
CA GLU A 78 0.42 -1.74 4.44
C GLU A 78 -0.63 -2.88 4.35
N ILE A 79 -1.86 -2.59 3.92
CA ILE A 79 -2.88 -3.63 3.65
C ILE A 79 -2.44 -4.50 2.48
N TYR A 80 -2.04 -3.89 1.37
CA TYR A 80 -1.67 -4.59 0.15
C TYR A 80 -0.34 -5.35 0.24
N ASP A 81 0.56 -5.00 1.16
CA ASP A 81 1.78 -5.76 1.45
C ASP A 81 1.48 -6.95 2.38
N LYS A 82 0.86 -6.69 3.54
CA LYS A 82 0.72 -7.71 4.59
C LYS A 82 -0.26 -8.82 4.25
N VAL A 83 -1.37 -8.50 3.59
CA VAL A 83 -2.40 -9.49 3.32
C VAL A 83 -1.89 -10.56 2.35
N PRO A 84 -1.37 -10.22 1.15
CA PRO A 84 -0.84 -11.23 0.24
C PRO A 84 0.24 -12.09 0.89
N ARG A 85 1.08 -11.51 1.76
CA ARG A 85 2.09 -12.22 2.54
C ARG A 85 1.49 -13.31 3.43
N TYR A 86 0.41 -13.01 4.17
CA TYR A 86 -0.28 -14.00 4.99
C TYR A 86 -0.96 -15.09 4.17
N VAL A 87 -1.56 -14.72 3.03
CA VAL A 87 -2.17 -15.68 2.11
C VAL A 87 -1.12 -16.62 1.53
N ALA A 88 0.02 -16.09 1.11
CA ALA A 88 1.13 -16.89 0.61
C ALA A 88 1.65 -17.85 1.68
N ALA A 89 1.86 -17.38 2.92
CA ALA A 89 2.27 -18.22 4.03
C ALA A 89 1.31 -19.40 4.25
N ALA A 90 0.00 -19.12 4.29
CA ALA A 90 -1.03 -20.14 4.47
C ALA A 90 -1.12 -21.11 3.27
N ARG A 91 -1.12 -20.58 2.03
CA ARG A 91 -1.26 -21.36 0.79
C ARG A 91 -0.10 -22.34 0.60
N PHE A 92 1.12 -21.91 0.91
CA PHE A 92 2.34 -22.70 0.70
C PHE A 92 2.84 -23.41 1.96
N GLY A 93 2.13 -23.29 3.09
CA GLY A 93 2.51 -23.91 4.36
C GLY A 93 3.84 -23.39 4.93
N LEU A 94 4.17 -22.12 4.66
CA LEU A 94 5.44 -21.51 5.04
C LEU A 94 5.29 -20.63 6.29
N GLN A 95 6.35 -20.55 7.08
CA GLN A 95 6.43 -19.63 8.21
C GLN A 95 6.61 -18.18 7.74
N PRO A 96 6.19 -17.16 8.53
CA PRO A 96 6.30 -15.76 8.12
C PRO A 96 7.71 -15.32 7.69
N ASN A 97 8.76 -15.82 8.35
CA ASN A 97 10.15 -15.52 8.02
C ASN A 97 10.67 -16.25 6.77
N GLN A 98 9.99 -17.31 6.33
CA GLN A 98 10.29 -18.01 5.07
C GLN A 98 9.63 -17.33 3.87
N ILE A 99 8.55 -16.58 4.10
CA ILE A 99 7.91 -15.73 3.08
C ILE A 99 8.61 -14.37 2.99
N ALA A 100 8.79 -13.69 4.12
CA ALA A 100 9.46 -12.38 4.17
C ALA A 100 10.96 -12.55 4.38
N GLU A 101 11.62 -13.24 3.45
CA GLU A 101 13.05 -13.49 3.54
C GLU A 101 13.83 -12.17 3.39
N VAL A 102 14.84 -11.97 4.25
CA VAL A 102 15.78 -10.86 4.12
C VAL A 102 16.89 -11.29 3.17
N PHE A 103 16.92 -10.71 1.98
CA PHE A 103 17.93 -10.93 0.97
C PHE A 103 18.92 -9.76 0.93
N ASP A 104 20.17 -10.01 1.33
CA ASP A 104 21.25 -8.99 1.36
C ASP A 104 20.84 -7.69 2.10
N GLY A 105 20.22 -7.87 3.28
CA GLY A 105 19.74 -6.78 4.12
C GLY A 105 18.43 -6.12 3.68
N LEU A 106 17.75 -6.65 2.66
CA LEU A 106 16.47 -6.16 2.16
C LEU A 106 15.39 -7.24 2.32
N GLU A 107 14.33 -6.91 3.07
CA GLU A 107 13.17 -7.78 3.26
C GLU A 107 12.28 -7.73 2.01
N LEU A 108 11.99 -8.89 1.42
CA LEU A 108 11.02 -9.03 0.34
C LEU A 108 9.60 -9.16 0.90
N ASP A 109 8.61 -8.73 0.11
CA ASP A 109 7.22 -8.91 0.51
C ASP A 109 6.79 -10.38 0.44
N ILE A 110 7.19 -11.10 -0.62
CA ILE A 110 6.99 -12.55 -0.76
C ILE A 110 8.20 -13.20 -1.44
N ALA A 111 8.78 -14.23 -0.83
CA ALA A 111 9.78 -15.12 -1.39
C ALA A 111 9.26 -16.55 -1.37
N LEU A 112 9.22 -17.20 -2.52
CA LEU A 112 8.81 -18.61 -2.65
C LEU A 112 9.94 -19.38 -3.31
N ARG A 113 10.77 -20.05 -2.49
CA ARG A 113 11.88 -20.88 -2.96
C ARG A 113 11.41 -22.31 -3.18
N ASN A 114 11.71 -22.91 -4.32
CA ASN A 114 11.37 -24.31 -4.60
C ASN A 114 11.86 -25.26 -3.52
N SER A 115 13.00 -25.00 -2.89
CA SER A 115 13.55 -25.82 -1.79
C SER A 115 12.65 -25.90 -0.55
N LEU A 116 11.71 -24.98 -0.39
CA LEU A 116 10.78 -24.90 0.74
C LEU A 116 9.36 -25.35 0.36
N LEU A 117 9.11 -25.60 -0.92
CA LEU A 117 7.77 -25.89 -1.45
C LEU A 117 7.54 -27.40 -1.61
N SER A 118 6.26 -27.79 -1.60
CA SER A 118 5.82 -29.12 -2.03
C SER A 118 6.11 -29.34 -3.52
N ASP A 119 6.11 -30.58 -4.00
CA ASP A 119 6.37 -30.86 -5.42
C ASP A 119 5.27 -30.29 -6.34
N ASP A 120 4.02 -30.32 -5.90
CA ASP A 120 2.90 -29.71 -6.63
C ASP A 120 3.06 -28.18 -6.73
N ASP A 121 3.48 -27.54 -5.64
CA ASP A 121 3.71 -26.09 -5.62
C ASP A 121 4.94 -25.70 -6.46
N LYS A 122 6.00 -26.52 -6.48
CA LYS A 122 7.14 -26.29 -7.40
C LYS A 122 6.68 -26.31 -8.86
N ILE A 123 5.83 -27.27 -9.24
CA ILE A 123 5.27 -27.37 -10.59
C ILE A 123 4.41 -26.14 -10.90
N HIS A 124 3.60 -25.69 -9.94
CA HIS A 124 2.76 -24.50 -10.07
C HIS A 124 3.59 -23.23 -10.29
N ILE A 125 4.58 -22.97 -9.42
CA ILE A 125 5.49 -21.82 -9.54
C ILE A 125 6.25 -21.87 -10.86
N LYS A 126 6.77 -23.05 -11.25
CA LYS A 126 7.47 -23.24 -12.51
C LYS A 126 6.60 -22.83 -13.71
N LYS A 127 5.35 -23.29 -13.77
CA LYS A 127 4.40 -22.91 -14.84
C LYS A 127 4.19 -21.41 -14.90
N ILE A 128 4.01 -20.75 -13.76
CA ILE A 128 3.85 -19.29 -13.68
C ILE A 128 5.09 -18.57 -14.21
N THR A 129 6.29 -18.95 -13.73
CA THR A 129 7.53 -18.30 -14.15
C THR A 129 7.84 -18.53 -15.63
N GLU A 130 7.57 -19.73 -16.16
CA GLU A 130 7.76 -20.05 -17.58
C GLU A 130 6.79 -19.27 -18.47
N LYS A 131 5.52 -19.14 -18.05
CA LYS A 131 4.51 -18.33 -18.76
C LYS A 131 4.94 -16.85 -18.85
N MET A 132 5.61 -16.33 -17.84
CA MET A 132 5.98 -14.91 -17.77
C MET A 132 7.32 -14.58 -18.42
N SER A 133 8.31 -15.47 -18.30
CA SER A 133 9.69 -15.21 -18.72
C SER A 133 10.15 -16.05 -19.90
N GLY A 134 9.51 -17.18 -20.17
CA GLY A 134 10.01 -18.22 -21.07
C GLY A 134 11.16 -19.07 -20.49
N GLU A 135 11.58 -18.81 -19.26
CA GLU A 135 12.70 -19.48 -18.59
C GLU A 135 12.25 -20.20 -17.31
N THR A 136 13.04 -21.17 -16.87
CA THR A 136 12.81 -21.88 -15.61
C THR A 136 13.58 -21.19 -14.48
N TYR A 137 12.86 -20.83 -13.41
CA TYR A 137 13.44 -20.30 -12.18
C TYR A 137 13.30 -21.30 -11.03
N SER A 138 14.18 -21.17 -10.02
CA SER A 138 14.15 -21.97 -8.79
C SER A 138 13.20 -21.41 -7.71
N GLY A 139 12.38 -20.43 -8.08
CA GLY A 139 11.40 -19.79 -7.22
C GLY A 139 10.98 -18.42 -7.77
N ILE A 140 10.25 -17.67 -6.97
CA ILE A 140 9.78 -16.33 -7.30
C ILE A 140 10.00 -15.38 -6.12
N GLY A 141 10.45 -14.16 -6.42
CA GLY A 141 10.60 -13.07 -5.45
C GLY A 141 9.70 -11.91 -5.87
N ILE A 142 8.86 -11.44 -4.95
CA ILE A 142 7.81 -10.47 -5.23
C ILE A 142 8.00 -9.25 -4.33
N GLU A 143 8.02 -8.08 -4.96
CA GLU A 143 7.89 -6.79 -4.30
C GLU A 143 6.49 -6.22 -4.61
N ILE A 144 5.84 -5.66 -3.60
CA ILE A 144 4.48 -5.16 -3.65
C ILE A 144 4.46 -3.66 -3.32
N ARG A 145 3.67 -2.93 -4.10
CA ARG A 145 3.33 -1.53 -3.84
C ARG A 145 1.84 -1.30 -4.08
N TYR A 146 1.26 -0.41 -3.27
CA TYR A 146 -0.02 0.19 -3.62
C TYR A 146 0.15 1.21 -4.77
N ASN A 147 1.11 2.14 -4.66
CA ASN A 147 1.42 3.15 -5.67
C ASN A 147 2.91 3.59 -5.61
N PHE A 148 3.37 4.34 -6.61
CA PHE A 148 4.64 5.05 -6.55
C PHE A 148 4.46 6.46 -5.99
N ASN A 149 5.24 6.81 -4.97
CA ASN A 149 5.28 8.17 -4.46
C ASN A 149 6.27 9.03 -5.28
N PRO A 150 5.97 10.30 -5.62
CA PRO A 150 6.90 11.20 -6.31
C PRO A 150 8.31 11.30 -5.69
N ASN A 151 8.44 11.11 -4.37
CA ASN A 151 9.70 11.27 -3.63
C ASN A 151 10.51 9.99 -3.42
N ASP A 152 10.19 8.88 -4.11
CA ASP A 152 10.74 7.55 -3.82
C ASP A 152 12.10 7.23 -4.48
N SER A 153 12.94 8.24 -4.75
CA SER A 153 14.16 8.09 -5.57
C SER A 153 15.27 7.25 -4.93
N SER A 154 15.42 7.31 -3.61
CA SER A 154 16.37 6.47 -2.86
C SER A 154 15.92 5.01 -2.84
N ARG A 155 14.61 4.78 -2.71
CA ARG A 155 13.99 3.45 -2.72
C ARG A 155 14.07 2.80 -4.10
N LEU A 156 13.77 3.56 -5.14
CA LEU A 156 13.89 3.12 -6.54
C LEU A 156 15.30 2.58 -6.88
N ARG A 157 16.36 3.18 -6.31
CA ARG A 157 17.73 2.66 -6.48
C ARG A 157 17.91 1.30 -5.84
N LYS A 158 17.44 1.12 -4.60
CA LYS A 158 17.51 -0.16 -3.89
C LYS A 158 16.73 -1.23 -4.65
N ASP A 159 15.52 -0.91 -5.08
CA ASP A 159 14.65 -1.84 -5.78
C ASP A 159 15.28 -2.31 -7.12
N VAL A 160 15.97 -1.43 -7.85
CA VAL A 160 16.73 -1.83 -9.06
C VAL A 160 17.79 -2.89 -8.74
N ASP A 161 18.56 -2.70 -7.67
CA ASP A 161 19.61 -3.64 -7.29
C ASP A 161 19.05 -5.00 -6.86
N VAL A 162 17.86 -5.01 -6.22
CA VAL A 162 17.18 -6.23 -5.76
C VAL A 162 16.84 -7.18 -6.90
N ALA A 163 16.36 -6.70 -8.05
CA ALA A 163 16.04 -7.60 -9.17
C ALA A 163 17.25 -8.44 -9.61
N SER A 164 18.42 -7.80 -9.76
CA SER A 164 19.65 -8.50 -10.16
C SER A 164 20.05 -9.58 -9.14
N LYS A 165 19.84 -9.27 -7.85
CA LYS A 165 20.12 -10.15 -6.72
C LYS A 165 19.17 -11.35 -6.67
N LEU A 166 17.88 -11.13 -6.93
CA LEU A 166 16.88 -12.19 -7.04
C LEU A 166 17.22 -13.15 -8.18
N SER A 167 17.50 -12.61 -9.36
CA SER A 167 17.89 -13.42 -10.52
C SER A 167 19.17 -14.23 -10.26
N ALA A 168 20.19 -13.63 -9.61
CA ALA A 168 21.40 -14.34 -9.21
C ALA A 168 21.13 -15.47 -8.19
N ALA A 169 20.11 -15.32 -7.35
CA ALA A 169 19.63 -16.35 -6.43
C ALA A 169 18.68 -17.38 -7.09
N GLY A 170 18.48 -17.30 -8.41
CA GLY A 170 17.60 -18.16 -9.18
C GLY A 170 16.12 -17.89 -8.93
N LEU A 171 15.74 -16.72 -8.42
CA LEU A 171 14.35 -16.31 -8.19
C LEU A 171 13.89 -15.38 -9.30
N PHE A 172 12.68 -15.62 -9.81
CA PHE A 172 12.08 -14.73 -10.80
C PHE A 172 11.59 -13.43 -10.12
N PRO A 173 12.10 -12.25 -10.50
CA PRO A 173 11.72 -10.98 -9.89
C PRO A 173 10.39 -10.45 -10.45
N VAL A 174 9.37 -10.34 -9.59
CA VAL A 174 8.06 -9.77 -9.93
C VAL A 174 7.77 -8.54 -9.08
N TYR A 175 7.28 -7.49 -9.73
CA TYR A 175 6.91 -6.23 -9.09
C TYR A 175 5.42 -5.95 -9.31
N LEU A 176 4.66 -5.90 -8.22
CA LEU A 176 3.21 -5.70 -8.22
C LEU A 176 2.85 -4.28 -7.80
N ILE A 177 1.97 -3.63 -8.56
CA ILE A 177 1.42 -2.31 -8.24
C ILE A 177 -0.09 -2.37 -8.33
N PHE A 178 -0.80 -2.24 -7.21
CA PHE A 178 -2.26 -2.37 -7.23
C PHE A 178 -3.01 -1.15 -7.75
N SER A 179 -2.45 0.07 -7.62
CA SER A 179 -3.10 1.27 -8.12
C SER A 179 -2.83 1.50 -9.62
N SER A 180 -3.90 1.74 -10.38
CA SER A 180 -3.83 2.19 -11.78
C SER A 180 -3.67 3.71 -11.93
N LEU A 181 -3.89 4.50 -10.86
CA LEU A 181 -4.00 5.96 -10.93
C LEU A 181 -2.66 6.71 -10.89
N SER A 182 -1.54 6.03 -10.67
CA SER A 182 -0.23 6.70 -10.60
C SER A 182 0.92 5.86 -11.16
N PRO A 183 0.90 5.51 -12.46
CA PRO A 183 2.06 4.92 -13.09
C PRO A 183 3.14 6.00 -13.25
N ARG A 184 4.17 5.92 -12.41
CA ARG A 184 5.45 6.60 -12.70
C ARG A 184 6.18 5.82 -13.78
N ASN A 185 5.82 6.09 -15.04
CA ASN A 185 6.34 5.38 -16.20
C ASN A 185 7.88 5.38 -16.26
N ASP A 186 8.51 6.47 -15.79
CA ASP A 186 9.97 6.58 -15.67
C ASP A 186 10.56 5.61 -14.65
N ALA A 187 9.93 5.50 -13.46
CA ALA A 187 10.32 4.56 -12.42
C ALA A 187 10.10 3.11 -12.86
N ILE A 188 8.94 2.82 -13.46
CA ILE A 188 8.60 1.50 -14.01
C ILE A 188 9.60 1.11 -15.10
N ALA A 189 9.88 1.99 -16.06
CA ALA A 189 10.84 1.71 -17.12
C ALA A 189 12.24 1.43 -16.57
N ARG A 190 12.66 2.16 -15.54
CA ARG A 190 13.94 1.93 -14.87
C ARG A 190 13.99 0.56 -14.18
N LEU A 191 12.94 0.19 -13.45
CA LEU A 191 12.89 -1.10 -12.75
C LEU A 191 12.77 -2.28 -13.74
N LYS A 192 12.01 -2.12 -14.84
CA LYS A 192 11.97 -3.10 -15.95
C LYS A 192 13.36 -3.35 -16.52
N ARG A 193 14.13 -2.28 -16.77
CA ARG A 193 15.53 -2.40 -17.20
C ARG A 193 16.43 -3.10 -16.16
N GLY A 194 16.09 -3.00 -14.88
CA GLY A 194 16.77 -3.71 -13.80
C GLY A 194 16.45 -5.21 -13.72
N GLY A 195 15.49 -5.70 -14.51
CA GLY A 195 15.11 -7.12 -14.57
C GLY A 195 13.75 -7.45 -13.98
N TRP A 196 13.04 -6.49 -13.38
CA TRP A 196 11.71 -6.74 -12.80
C TRP A 196 10.64 -6.99 -13.86
N SER A 197 9.85 -8.03 -13.67
CA SER A 197 8.59 -8.22 -14.39
C SER A 197 7.44 -7.50 -13.68
N PHE A 198 6.82 -6.53 -14.35
CA PHE A 198 5.77 -5.68 -13.77
C PHE A 198 4.36 -6.17 -14.04
N LYS A 199 3.49 -6.02 -13.02
CA LYS A 199 2.03 -6.08 -13.15
C LYS A 199 1.39 -4.89 -12.45
N GLN A 200 0.39 -4.29 -13.08
CA GLN A 200 -0.28 -3.10 -12.54
C GLN A 200 -1.80 -3.24 -12.55
N GLY A 201 -2.46 -2.73 -11.52
CA GLY A 201 -3.91 -2.67 -11.42
C GLY A 201 -4.52 -4.06 -11.43
N GLN A 202 -5.46 -4.28 -12.35
CA GLN A 202 -6.12 -5.58 -12.51
C GLN A 202 -5.12 -6.70 -12.82
N GLU A 203 -4.08 -6.45 -13.63
CA GLU A 203 -3.08 -7.47 -13.94
C GLU A 203 -2.32 -7.96 -12.70
N ALA A 204 -2.15 -7.10 -11.69
CA ALA A 204 -1.51 -7.48 -10.43
C ALA A 204 -2.43 -8.34 -9.56
N LEU A 205 -3.73 -8.04 -9.56
CA LEU A 205 -4.76 -8.85 -8.90
C LEU A 205 -4.88 -10.23 -9.56
N ASP A 206 -5.00 -10.27 -10.88
CA ASP A 206 -5.12 -11.51 -11.66
C ASP A 206 -3.90 -12.41 -11.45
N PHE A 207 -2.70 -11.82 -11.46
CA PHE A 207 -1.47 -12.56 -11.17
C PHE A 207 -1.46 -13.15 -9.76
N LEU A 208 -1.87 -12.39 -8.74
CA LEU A 208 -1.93 -12.92 -7.37
C LEU A 208 -3.00 -14.00 -7.21
N THR A 209 -4.14 -13.86 -7.88
CA THR A 209 -5.17 -14.90 -7.91
C THR A 209 -4.64 -16.17 -8.56
N GLU A 210 -3.92 -16.05 -9.69
CA GLU A 210 -3.26 -17.19 -10.34
C GLU A 210 -2.19 -17.83 -9.44
N LEU A 211 -1.39 -17.01 -8.76
CA LEU A 211 -0.31 -17.48 -7.88
C LEU A 211 -0.85 -18.17 -6.63
N LEU A 212 -1.79 -17.54 -5.94
CA LEU A 212 -2.23 -17.95 -4.60
C LEU A 212 -3.48 -18.84 -4.63
N GLY A 213 -4.21 -18.85 -5.75
CA GLY A 213 -5.51 -19.52 -5.85
C GLY A 213 -6.61 -18.84 -5.04
N VAL A 214 -6.39 -17.59 -4.60
CA VAL A 214 -7.33 -16.81 -3.78
C VAL A 214 -7.59 -15.49 -4.46
N ASP A 215 -8.86 -15.21 -4.75
CA ASP A 215 -9.28 -13.93 -5.30
C ASP A 215 -9.42 -12.88 -4.19
N ILE A 216 -8.32 -12.19 -3.88
CA ILE A 216 -8.31 -11.08 -2.91
C ILE A 216 -9.21 -9.92 -3.38
N GLY A 217 -9.35 -9.75 -4.70
CA GLY A 217 -10.26 -8.76 -5.28
C GLY A 217 -11.71 -9.03 -4.91
N SER A 218 -12.12 -10.30 -4.92
CA SER A 218 -13.48 -10.71 -4.55
C SER A 218 -13.86 -10.28 -3.15
N VAL A 219 -12.95 -10.39 -2.17
CA VAL A 219 -13.19 -9.99 -0.78
C VAL A 219 -13.43 -8.48 -0.65
N LEU A 220 -12.68 -7.66 -1.38
CA LEU A 220 -12.90 -6.20 -1.40
C LEU A 220 -14.18 -5.82 -2.13
N SER A 221 -14.58 -6.62 -3.12
CA SER A 221 -15.78 -6.38 -3.93
C SER A 221 -17.06 -6.99 -3.35
N ASP A 222 -16.96 -7.78 -2.29
CA ASP A 222 -18.12 -8.34 -1.60
C ASP A 222 -19.07 -7.19 -1.21
N PRO A 223 -20.36 -7.23 -1.60
CA PRO A 223 -21.25 -6.10 -1.43
C PRO A 223 -21.41 -5.64 0.03
N ILE A 224 -21.30 -6.56 0.99
CA ILE A 224 -21.43 -6.25 2.41
C ILE A 224 -20.15 -5.59 2.90
N ILE A 225 -19.00 -6.20 2.63
CA ILE A 225 -17.68 -5.67 3.00
C ILE A 225 -17.47 -4.29 2.38
N ALA A 226 -17.79 -4.14 1.10
CA ALA A 226 -17.68 -2.88 0.38
C ALA A 226 -18.60 -1.81 0.98
N ALA A 227 -19.84 -2.15 1.35
CA ALA A 227 -20.76 -1.22 1.99
C ALA A 227 -20.24 -0.75 3.36
N GLU A 228 -19.82 -1.68 4.22
CA GLU A 228 -19.30 -1.37 5.56
C GLU A 228 -18.00 -0.53 5.49
N THR A 229 -17.07 -0.94 4.63
CA THR A 229 -15.80 -0.23 4.41
C THR A 229 -16.06 1.18 3.88
N ARG A 230 -17.00 1.34 2.93
CA ARG A 230 -17.37 2.63 2.36
C ARG A 230 -18.06 3.53 3.39
N GLU A 231 -18.96 2.98 4.20
CA GLU A 231 -19.62 3.73 5.27
C GLU A 231 -18.60 4.24 6.28
N LYS A 232 -17.71 3.36 6.78
CA LYS A 232 -16.65 3.73 7.74
C LYS A 232 -15.71 4.77 7.15
N THR A 233 -15.25 4.56 5.91
CA THR A 233 -14.40 5.52 5.20
C THR A 233 -15.08 6.88 5.05
N SER A 234 -16.36 6.90 4.66
CA SER A 234 -17.12 8.14 4.51
C SER A 234 -17.23 8.90 5.83
N LYS A 235 -17.52 8.21 6.95
CA LYS A 235 -17.53 8.82 8.29
C LYS A 235 -16.18 9.41 8.67
N ILE A 236 -15.09 8.69 8.41
CA ILE A 236 -13.72 9.14 8.67
C ILE A 236 -13.38 10.38 7.83
N MET A 237 -13.73 10.39 6.54
CA MET A 237 -13.44 11.55 5.67
C MET A 237 -14.27 12.77 6.08
N LYS A 238 -15.54 12.58 6.46
CA LYS A 238 -16.39 13.68 6.95
C LYS A 238 -15.86 14.30 8.24
N SER A 239 -15.32 13.50 9.15
CA SER A 239 -14.82 14.02 10.44
C SER A 239 -13.63 15.00 10.28
N ILE A 240 -12.92 14.97 9.15
CA ILE A 240 -11.91 15.98 8.82
C ILE A 240 -12.56 17.36 8.70
N PHE A 241 -13.66 17.46 7.95
CA PHE A 241 -14.36 18.72 7.69
C PHE A 241 -15.16 19.21 8.90
N GLU A 242 -15.57 18.29 9.78
CA GLU A 242 -16.25 18.60 11.04
C GLU A 242 -15.27 18.94 12.18
N SER A 243 -13.95 18.84 11.93
CA SER A 243 -12.92 19.01 12.96
C SER A 243 -12.73 20.45 13.43
N GLU A 244 -12.20 20.60 14.64
CA GLU A 244 -11.84 21.90 15.21
C GLU A 244 -10.88 22.69 14.31
N ALA A 245 -9.92 22.01 13.65
CA ALA A 245 -8.98 22.66 12.74
C ALA A 245 -9.71 23.33 11.57
N PHE A 246 -10.72 22.67 10.98
CA PHE A 246 -11.52 23.25 9.91
C PHE A 246 -12.44 24.36 10.42
N GLN A 247 -13.07 24.18 11.58
CA GLN A 247 -13.87 25.22 12.22
C GLN A 247 -13.06 26.48 12.53
N SER A 248 -11.75 26.35 12.77
CA SER A 248 -10.84 27.47 13.04
C SER A 248 -10.63 28.40 11.84
N VAL A 249 -10.99 27.96 10.63
CA VAL A 249 -10.92 28.75 9.39
C VAL A 249 -12.27 29.34 9.02
N ILE A 250 -13.34 28.98 9.74
CA ILE A 250 -14.71 29.43 9.45
C ILE A 250 -15.13 30.55 10.41
N PRO A 251 -14.98 31.82 10.03
CA PRO A 251 -15.96 32.85 10.32
C PRO A 251 -16.89 32.98 9.10
N GLY A 252 -18.06 32.34 9.14
CA GLY A 252 -19.25 32.81 8.43
C GLY A 252 -19.53 32.45 6.95
N GLU A 253 -18.59 32.00 6.10
CA GLU A 253 -18.84 32.02 4.63
C GLU A 253 -18.78 30.71 3.82
N TRP A 254 -18.49 29.54 4.41
CA TRP A 254 -18.39 28.28 3.64
C TRP A 254 -19.62 27.35 3.72
N SER A 255 -20.76 27.81 4.26
CA SER A 255 -21.98 27.01 4.43
C SER A 255 -22.79 26.74 3.14
N LYS A 256 -22.18 26.83 1.95
CA LYS A 256 -22.87 26.70 0.64
C LYS A 256 -22.15 25.83 -0.41
N LEU A 257 -21.18 25.01 -0.02
CA LEU A 257 -20.61 23.95 -0.87
C LEU A 257 -21.01 22.58 -0.33
#